data_AF-A0A524ACY2-F1
#
_entry.id   AF-A0A524ACY2-F1
#
_cell.length_a   1.000
_cell.length_b   1.000
_cell.length_c   1.000
_cell.angle_alpha   90.00
_cell.angle_beta   90.00
_cell.angle_gamma   90.00
#
_symmetry.space_group_name_H-M   'P 1'
#
loop_
_entity.id
_entity.type
_entity.pdbx_description
1 polymer ?
#
loop_
_entity_poly.entity_id
_entity_poly.type
_entity_poly.pdbx_seq_one_letter_code
_entity_poly.pdbx_strand_id
1 'polypeptide(L)' 'MTDYTIDELICVYIARQIEDGEVVAQGIATPLVAAGYILAKLTHAPNVAFVSAIGNSICYDWAPLSLF' A
#
# COMPACT_ATOMS: atom_id res chain seq x y z
N MET A 1 -23.66 13.22 5.12
CA MET A 1 -22.31 13.53 4.60
C MET A 1 -21.40 12.44 5.12
N THR A 2 -20.59 11.83 4.28
CA THR A 2 -19.73 10.70 4.67
C THR A 2 -18.60 11.21 5.58
N ASP A 3 -18.33 10.49 6.68
CA ASP A 3 -17.33 10.83 7.68
C ASP A 3 -15.98 10.18 7.34
N TYR A 4 -15.22 10.85 6.46
CA TYR A 4 -13.85 10.46 6.13
C TYR A 4 -13.01 11.70 5.78
N THR A 5 -11.71 11.58 5.99
CA THR A 5 -10.68 12.53 5.60
C THR A 5 -10.29 12.36 4.12
N ILE A 6 -9.66 13.38 3.55
CA ILE A 6 -9.12 13.29 2.19
C ILE A 6 -8.03 12.23 2.07
N ASP A 7 -7.23 12.05 3.12
CA ASP A 7 -6.16 11.04 3.13
C ASP A 7 -6.75 9.62 3.05
N GLU A 8 -7.82 9.34 3.78
CA GLU A 8 -8.53 8.05 3.70
C GLU A 8 -9.12 7.82 2.31
N LEU A 9 -9.71 8.86 1.70
CA LEU A 9 -10.23 8.77 0.34
C LEU A 9 -9.12 8.43 -0.67
N ILE A 10 -7.96 9.08 -0.56
CA ILE A 10 -6.80 8.84 -1.43
C ILE A 10 -6.25 7.44 -1.21
N CYS A 11 -6.12 6.97 0.03
CA CYS A 11 -5.69 5.61 0.35
C CYS A 11 -6.60 4.57 -0.31
N VAL A 12 -7.93 4.74 -0.23
CA VAL A 12 -8.90 3.85 -0.89
C VAL A 12 -8.76 3.91 -2.41
N TYR A 13 -8.57 5.11 -2.97
CA TYR A 13 -8.38 5.27 -4.41
C TYR A 13 -7.14 4.52 -4.90
N ILE A 14 -5.99 4.70 -4.22
CA ILE A 14 -4.74 4.01 -4.51
C ILE A 14 -4.91 2.50 -4.38
N ALA A 15 -5.52 2.04 -3.28
CA ALA A 15 -5.72 0.62 -3.04
C ALA A 15 -6.48 -0.05 -4.19
N ARG A 16 -7.52 0.61 -4.72
CA ARG A 16 -8.34 0.11 -5.84
C ARG A 16 -7.64 0.10 -7.20
N GLN A 17 -6.48 0.72 -7.33
CA GLN A 17 -5.69 0.62 -8.57
C GLN A 17 -4.87 -0.67 -8.63
N ILE A 18 -4.78 -1.42 -7.52
CA ILE A 18 -3.91 -2.58 -7.39
C ILE A 18 -4.72 -3.85 -7.66
N GLU A 19 -4.19 -4.73 -8.50
CA GLU A 19 -4.77 -6.04 -8.75
C GLU A 19 -4.19 -7.11 -7.79
N ASP A 20 -4.99 -8.13 -7.46
CA ASP A 20 -4.50 -9.23 -6.63
C ASP A 20 -3.37 -9.99 -7.34
N GLY A 21 -2.25 -10.19 -6.65
CA GLY A 21 -1.04 -10.80 -7.22
C GLY A 21 -0.11 -9.84 -7.97
N GLU A 22 -0.45 -8.55 -8.05
CA GLU A 22 0.42 -7.54 -8.66
C GLU A 22 1.72 -7.33 -7.86
N VAL A 23 2.79 -6.98 -8.56
CA VAL A 23 4.06 -6.57 -7.94
C VAL A 23 4.20 -5.06 -8.05
N VAL A 24 4.09 -4.36 -6.92
CA VAL A 24 4.11 -2.89 -6.87
C VAL A 24 5.40 -2.36 -6.25
N ALA A 25 5.91 -1.24 -6.78
CA ALA A 25 7.14 -0.63 -6.27
C ALA A 25 6.84 0.35 -5.12
N GLN A 26 7.49 0.17 -3.98
CA GLN A 26 7.42 1.06 -2.82
C GLN A 26 8.62 2.02 -2.82
N GLY A 27 8.37 3.31 -3.06
CA GLY A 27 9.38 4.37 -3.07
C GLY A 27 9.73 4.93 -1.68
N ILE A 28 10.80 5.72 -1.61
CA ILE A 28 11.23 6.43 -0.40
C ILE A 28 10.32 7.64 -0.17
N ALA A 29 9.99 7.94 1.10
CA ALA A 29 9.18 9.09 1.49
C ALA A 29 7.77 9.11 0.85
N THR A 30 7.17 7.93 0.65
CA THR A 30 5.82 7.79 0.08
C THR A 30 4.82 7.13 1.06
N PRO A 31 4.67 7.64 2.31
CA PRO A 31 3.85 6.97 3.33
C PRO A 31 2.37 6.81 2.92
N LEU A 32 1.80 7.79 2.22
CA LEU A 32 0.40 7.73 1.77
C LEU A 32 0.17 6.62 0.72
N VAL A 33 1.13 6.43 -0.19
CA VAL A 33 1.08 5.35 -1.18
C VAL A 33 1.24 3.99 -0.51
N ALA A 34 2.19 3.89 0.42
CA ALA A 34 2.39 2.68 1.21
C ALA A 34 1.14 2.30 2.01
N ALA A 35 0.42 3.27 2.58
CA ALA A 35 -0.86 3.02 3.25
C ALA A 35 -1.92 2.44 2.30
N GLY A 36 -2.03 2.96 1.07
CA GLY A 36 -2.91 2.39 0.04
C GLY A 36 -2.53 0.96 -0.36
N TYR A 37 -1.23 0.68 -0.49
CA TYR A 37 -0.72 -0.66 -0.80
C TYR A 37 -1.05 -1.68 0.30
N ILE A 38 -0.83 -1.29 1.56
CA ILE A 38 -1.16 -2.11 2.73
C ILE A 38 -2.67 -2.33 2.81
N LEU A 39 -3.48 -1.29 2.56
CA LEU A 39 -4.94 -1.40 2.53
C LEU A 39 -5.40 -2.38 1.45
N ALA A 40 -4.83 -2.36 0.24
CA ALA A 40 -5.16 -3.32 -0.80
C ALA A 40 -4.87 -4.76 -0.34
N LYS A 41 -3.68 -4.99 0.23
CA LYS A 41 -3.26 -6.29 0.74
C LYS A 41 -4.17 -6.82 1.85
N LEU A 42 -4.61 -5.95 2.74
CA LEU A 42 -5.49 -6.31 3.85
C LEU A 42 -6.97 -6.45 3.45
N THR A 43 -7.34 -6.17 2.20
CA THR A 43 -8.73 -6.18 1.76
C THR A 43 -8.98 -7.12 0.57
N HIS A 44 -8.61 -6.72 -0.63
CA HIS A 44 -9.03 -7.37 -1.88
C HIS A 44 -7.86 -7.93 -2.71
N ALA A 45 -6.62 -7.56 -2.39
CA ALA A 45 -5.42 -7.97 -3.09
C ALA A 45 -4.39 -8.66 -2.15
N PRO A 46 -4.76 -9.73 -1.42
CA PRO A 46 -3.89 -10.35 -0.41
C PRO A 46 -2.56 -10.90 -0.96
N ASN A 47 -2.50 -11.23 -2.24
CA ASN A 47 -1.33 -11.79 -2.91
C ASN A 47 -0.40 -10.73 -3.52
N VAL A 48 -0.69 -9.43 -3.35
CA VAL A 48 0.22 -8.35 -3.79
C VAL A 48 1.59 -8.48 -3.14
N ALA A 49 2.65 -8.21 -3.91
CA ALA A 49 4.03 -8.18 -3.43
C ALA A 49 4.63 -6.79 -3.61
N PHE A 50 5.52 -6.41 -2.70
CA PHE A 50 6.15 -5.10 -2.68
C PHE A 50 7.62 -5.20 -3.09
N VAL A 51 8.03 -4.47 -4.12
CA VAL A 51 9.45 -4.25 -4.40
C VAL A 51 9.91 -3.04 -3.61
N SER A 52 10.86 -3.25 -2.71
CA SER A 52 11.45 -2.11 -2.00
C SER A 52 12.41 -1.37 -2.92
N ALA A 53 12.27 -0.03 -2.99
CA ALA A 53 13.23 0.82 -3.69
C ALA A 53 14.65 0.72 -3.07
N ILE A 54 14.78 0.19 -1.86
CA ILE A 54 16.05 -0.04 -1.17
C ILE A 54 16.26 -1.55 -0.99
N GLY A 55 17.46 -2.03 -1.31
CA GLY A 55 17.84 -3.41 -1.00
C GLY A 55 17.44 -4.46 -2.04
N ASN A 56 16.82 -4.06 -3.16
CA ASN A 56 16.47 -4.94 -4.29
C ASN A 56 15.73 -6.22 -3.85
N SER A 57 14.88 -6.08 -2.83
CA SER A 57 14.13 -7.18 -2.25
C SER A 57 12.65 -7.13 -2.66
N ILE A 58 12.05 -8.32 -2.68
CA ILE A 58 10.60 -8.49 -2.80
C ILE A 58 10.07 -8.91 -1.43
N CYS A 59 9.11 -8.15 -0.92
CA CYS A 59 8.42 -8.41 0.33
C CYS A 59 7.00 -8.91 0.03
N TYR A 60 6.67 -10.09 0.54
CA TYR A 60 5.34 -10.68 0.39
C TYR A 60 4.43 -10.40 1.59
N ASP A 61 4.97 -9.82 2.66
CA ASP A 61 4.23 -9.50 3.88
C ASP A 61 4.24 -7.99 4.13
N TRP A 62 3.34 -7.53 4.99
CA TRP A 62 3.20 -6.13 5.38
C TRP A 62 3.58 -5.91 6.84
N ALA A 63 3.83 -4.66 7.20
CA ALA A 63 4.03 -4.22 8.57
C ALA A 63 3.27 -2.91 8.81
N PRO A 64 2.90 -2.58 10.06
CA PRO A 64 2.29 -1.30 10.39
C PRO A 64 3.14 -0.13 9.88
N LEU A 65 2.48 0.88 9.31
CA LEU A 65 3.15 2.10 8.88
C LEU A 65 3.38 3.00 10.11
N SER A 66 4.60 2.98 10.65
CA SER A 66 5.04 3.86 11.73
C SER A 66 6.37 4.54 11.36
N LEU A 67 6.68 5.66 12.04
CA LEU A 67 7.97 6.34 11.89
C LEU A 67 9.06 5.71 12.76
N PHE A 68 8.69 4.87 13.73
CA PHE A 68 9.55 4.17 14.69
C PHE A 68 8.89 2.86 15.15
#